data_AF-A0A6G9SAN6-F1
#
_entry.id   AF-A0A6G9SAN6-F1
#
_cell.length_a   1.000
_cell.length_b   1.000
_cell.length_c   1.000
_cell.angle_alpha   90.00
_cell.angle_beta   90.00
_cell.angle_gamma   90.00
#
_symmetry.space_group_name_H-M   'P 1'
#
loop_
_entity.id
_entity.type
_entity.pdbx_description
1 polymer ?
#
loop_
_entity_poly.entity_id
_entity_poly.type
_entity_poly.pdbx_seq_one_letter_code
_entity_poly.pdbx_strand_id
1 'polypeptide(L)'
;MTSKLKTKIGLRIAAFLTALVGLVNLVSAVTPTLPERTHWLKQLLPFEIRASGHIFAALTGFALLALATNLLRRKRIAWLLTIGLLVISIISHLIKGWDYEESILSGVLLVQLISIRHVFTAQSDRPSIARGVRVLLGALLFTLAYGTIGFYLLDGKFSVNFDWQDAIFQTLAMFFTEDNAGLQPKTRFGNFFADSIYVIAACTFIYALVMLLQPVFLRDSATINERRKAKEIVEKYGHSSLAAYTLLSDKSYYFSPSGRSIVAYVPKGRGAIALGDPIGPIEERQEVIAAFGEFCQRNDWYPAFYQTLPDDLDIYISLGFRVLKIGEEAIVDLNAFTLQGKAGQKFRSAINKLTKLSYEVKFYQPPIPDELLRQLKPISDEWLKMVQGSEKKFSLGWFDETYLRDCVIAVVYEPQGKITAFANIVPEYQHNEVTLDMMRHRPEMENGTMDFLFSSMLQYFKEKNYDSFNFALSALAGVGETPESRRLEKVLGYLYEHLNRFYNFKGLHAYKEKFRPRWEPRYLVYPSLRSLPDVVVALIRADSGDRLLDYFKPGA
;
A
#
# COMPACT_ATOMS: atom_id res chain seq x y z
N MET A 1 -14.15 -30.27 -6.66
CA MET A 1 -13.71 -28.89 -7.00
C MET A 1 -13.85 -28.00 -5.76
N THR A 2 -12.76 -27.50 -5.17
CA THR A 2 -12.79 -26.77 -3.89
C THR A 2 -13.65 -25.50 -3.97
N SER A 3 -14.34 -25.14 -2.89
CA SER A 3 -15.21 -23.94 -2.81
C SER A 3 -14.50 -22.66 -3.31
N LYS A 4 -13.23 -22.47 -2.91
CA LYS A 4 -12.38 -21.36 -3.36
C LYS A 4 -12.18 -21.31 -4.89
N LEU A 5 -12.12 -22.45 -5.57
CA LEU A 5 -11.96 -22.50 -7.02
C LEU A 5 -13.26 -22.11 -7.76
N LYS A 6 -14.41 -22.61 -7.27
CA LYS A 6 -15.74 -22.21 -7.78
C LYS A 6 -15.94 -20.70 -7.69
N THR A 7 -15.62 -20.10 -6.54
CA THR A 7 -15.70 -18.64 -6.35
C THR A 7 -14.78 -17.87 -7.31
N LYS A 8 -13.54 -18.34 -7.51
CA LYS A 8 -12.59 -17.67 -8.45
C LYS A 8 -13.07 -17.75 -9.90
N ILE A 9 -13.63 -18.88 -10.31
CA ILE A 9 -14.17 -19.06 -11.66
C ILE A 9 -15.40 -18.18 -11.86
N GLY A 10 -16.35 -18.21 -10.91
CA GLY A 10 -17.55 -17.38 -10.96
C GLY A 10 -17.24 -15.89 -11.05
N LEU A 11 -16.24 -15.41 -10.30
CA LEU A 11 -15.81 -14.00 -10.34
C LEU A 11 -15.20 -13.61 -11.70
N ARG A 12 -14.41 -14.50 -12.31
CA ARG A 12 -13.81 -14.27 -13.63
C ARG A 12 -14.86 -14.25 -14.72
N ILE A 13 -15.82 -15.17 -14.67
CA ILE A 13 -16.94 -15.21 -15.62
C ILE A 13 -17.77 -13.93 -15.48
N ALA A 14 -18.14 -13.54 -14.25
CA ALA A 14 -18.91 -12.33 -14.01
C ALA A 14 -18.19 -11.07 -14.54
N ALA A 15 -16.89 -10.94 -14.29
CA ALA A 15 -16.11 -9.82 -14.81
C ALA A 15 -16.00 -9.84 -16.34
N PHE A 16 -15.79 -11.03 -16.93
CA PHE A 16 -15.75 -11.19 -18.38
C PHE A 16 -17.08 -10.81 -19.03
N LEU A 17 -18.20 -11.32 -18.50
CA LEU A 17 -19.54 -11.00 -18.99
C LEU A 17 -19.87 -9.51 -18.79
N THR A 18 -19.44 -8.90 -17.68
CA THR A 18 -19.60 -7.46 -17.47
C THR A 18 -18.82 -6.65 -18.52
N ALA A 19 -17.59 -7.06 -18.83
CA ALA A 19 -16.82 -6.44 -19.90
C ALA A 19 -17.44 -6.67 -21.29
N LEU A 20 -18.00 -7.85 -21.53
CA LEU A 20 -18.70 -8.19 -22.77
C LEU A 20 -19.96 -7.33 -22.96
N VAL A 21 -20.82 -7.23 -21.95
CA VAL A 21 -21.99 -6.33 -21.99
C VAL A 21 -21.53 -4.88 -22.19
N GLY A 22 -20.47 -4.45 -21.51
CA GLY A 22 -19.90 -3.13 -21.71
C GLY A 22 -19.43 -2.87 -23.15
N LEU A 23 -18.80 -3.86 -23.77
CA LEU A 23 -18.38 -3.80 -25.18
C LEU A 23 -19.58 -3.78 -26.13
N VAL A 24 -20.60 -4.61 -25.89
CA VAL A 24 -21.85 -4.63 -26.67
C VAL A 24 -22.52 -3.27 -26.62
N ASN A 25 -22.62 -2.64 -25.44
CA ASN A 25 -23.17 -1.29 -25.31
C ASN A 25 -22.37 -0.24 -26.08
N LEU A 26 -21.03 -0.35 -26.11
CA LEU A 26 -20.18 0.54 -26.92
C LEU A 26 -20.35 0.32 -28.43
N VAL A 27 -20.54 -0.92 -28.88
CA VAL A 27 -20.79 -1.22 -30.29
C VAL A 27 -22.19 -0.76 -30.69
N SER A 28 -23.19 -1.00 -29.86
CA SER A 28 -24.56 -0.48 -30.02
C SER A 28 -24.56 1.06 -30.07
N ALA A 29 -23.71 1.70 -29.28
CA ALA A 29 -23.49 3.14 -29.31
C ALA A 29 -22.90 3.69 -30.61
N VAL A 30 -22.39 2.87 -31.53
CA VAL A 30 -21.85 3.34 -32.82
C VAL A 30 -22.61 2.73 -34.01
N THR A 31 -23.47 1.74 -33.75
CA THR A 31 -24.23 1.05 -34.80
C THR A 31 -25.52 1.81 -35.10
N PRO A 32 -25.79 2.17 -36.36
CA PRO A 32 -27.06 2.80 -36.74
C PRO A 32 -28.22 1.82 -36.55
N THR A 33 -29.35 2.32 -36.05
CA THR A 33 -30.56 1.51 -35.87
C THR A 33 -31.08 1.02 -37.23
N LEU A 34 -31.18 -0.31 -37.39
CA LEU A 34 -31.64 -0.93 -38.63
C LEU A 34 -33.11 -0.53 -38.92
N PRO A 35 -33.44 -0.03 -40.13
CA PRO A 35 -34.78 0.48 -40.46
C PRO A 35 -35.91 -0.54 -40.29
N GLU A 36 -35.66 -1.84 -40.52
CA GLU A 36 -36.69 -2.88 -40.49
C GLU A 36 -37.32 -3.10 -39.10
N ARG A 37 -36.58 -2.84 -38.00
CA ARG A 37 -37.14 -2.94 -36.64
C ARG A 37 -38.07 -1.78 -36.28
N THR A 38 -37.99 -0.65 -36.98
CA THR A 38 -38.76 0.57 -36.66
C THR A 38 -40.15 0.63 -37.32
N HIS A 39 -40.45 -0.26 -38.26
CA HIS A 39 -41.70 -0.17 -39.04
C HIS A 39 -42.95 -0.54 -38.22
N TRP A 40 -42.83 -1.47 -37.27
CA TRP A 40 -43.94 -1.88 -36.39
C TRP A 40 -44.19 -0.89 -35.23
N LEU A 41 -43.15 -0.23 -34.70
CA LEU A 41 -43.27 0.75 -33.62
C LEU A 41 -44.03 2.02 -34.04
N LYS A 42 -43.92 2.42 -35.31
CA LYS A 42 -44.65 3.57 -35.87
C LYS A 42 -46.17 3.38 -35.94
N GLN A 43 -46.67 2.14 -35.83
CA GLN A 43 -48.12 1.87 -35.84
C GLN A 43 -48.78 1.95 -34.46
N LEU A 44 -48.00 1.93 -33.37
CA LEU A 44 -48.55 1.86 -32.01
C LEU A 44 -48.30 3.13 -31.16
N LEU A 45 -47.30 3.96 -31.51
CA LEU A 45 -46.93 5.15 -30.73
C LEU A 45 -46.85 6.40 -31.63
N PRO A 46 -47.54 7.52 -31.27
CA PRO A 46 -47.68 8.71 -32.11
C PRO A 46 -46.49 9.69 -32.05
N PHE A 47 -45.30 9.25 -31.64
CA PHE A 47 -44.11 10.10 -31.52
C PHE A 47 -42.93 9.55 -32.33
N GLU A 48 -42.23 10.44 -33.03
CA GLU A 48 -41.01 10.10 -33.76
C GLU A 48 -39.88 9.78 -32.79
N ILE A 49 -39.55 8.51 -32.63
CA ILE A 49 -38.32 8.08 -31.94
C ILE A 49 -37.17 8.29 -32.95
N ARG A 50 -36.55 9.47 -32.96
CA ARG A 50 -35.34 9.76 -33.76
C ARG A 50 -34.08 9.33 -33.02
N ALA A 51 -33.15 8.81 -33.81
CA ALA A 51 -31.93 8.12 -33.40
C ALA A 51 -30.87 9.07 -32.82
N SER A 52 -30.57 8.96 -31.53
CA SER A 52 -29.37 9.59 -30.92
C SER A 52 -28.95 9.00 -29.57
N GLY A 53 -29.32 7.75 -29.25
CA GLY A 53 -28.99 7.04 -28.00
C GLY A 53 -27.53 6.59 -27.79
N HIS A 54 -26.60 7.16 -28.54
CA HIS A 54 -25.21 6.70 -28.61
C HIS A 54 -24.40 7.05 -27.34
N ILE A 55 -24.64 8.21 -26.71
CA ILE A 55 -23.81 8.70 -25.60
C ILE A 55 -24.08 7.92 -24.30
N PHE A 56 -25.34 7.68 -23.95
CA PHE A 56 -25.68 6.92 -22.74
C PHE A 56 -25.24 5.45 -22.84
N ALA A 57 -25.46 4.82 -24.00
CA ALA A 57 -24.94 3.48 -24.28
C ALA A 57 -23.41 3.44 -24.20
N ALA A 58 -22.72 4.47 -24.69
CA ALA A 58 -21.26 4.57 -24.56
C ALA A 58 -20.79 4.76 -23.11
N LEU A 59 -21.44 5.64 -22.33
CA LEU A 59 -21.10 5.89 -20.93
C LEU A 59 -21.37 4.67 -20.04
N THR A 60 -22.51 4.00 -20.22
CA THR A 60 -22.82 2.74 -19.53
C THR A 60 -21.85 1.64 -19.94
N GLY A 61 -21.53 1.53 -21.23
CA GLY A 61 -20.55 0.57 -21.74
C GLY A 61 -19.15 0.76 -21.15
N PHE A 62 -18.67 2.01 -21.15
CA PHE A 62 -17.41 2.40 -20.49
C PHE A 62 -17.45 2.11 -18.99
N ALA A 63 -18.55 2.44 -18.32
CA ALA A 63 -18.70 2.18 -16.90
C ALA A 63 -18.61 0.69 -16.57
N LEU A 64 -19.31 -0.16 -17.33
CA LEU A 64 -19.26 -1.61 -17.15
C LEU A 64 -17.85 -2.17 -17.38
N LEU A 65 -17.11 -1.68 -18.38
CA LEU A 65 -15.70 -2.06 -18.58
C LEU A 65 -14.82 -1.67 -17.37
N ALA A 66 -14.96 -0.46 -16.85
CA ALA A 66 -14.23 -0.01 -15.66
C ALA A 66 -14.62 -0.82 -14.41
N LEU A 67 -15.91 -1.14 -14.26
CA LEU A 67 -16.45 -1.92 -13.16
C LEU A 67 -16.02 -3.39 -13.22
N ALA A 68 -15.84 -3.98 -14.39
CA ALA A 68 -15.40 -5.38 -14.56
C ALA A 68 -14.10 -5.66 -13.79
N THR A 69 -13.12 -4.75 -13.88
CA THR A 69 -11.85 -4.88 -13.15
C THR A 69 -12.06 -4.76 -11.63
N ASN A 70 -13.00 -3.93 -11.18
CA ASN A 70 -13.31 -3.74 -9.76
C ASN A 70 -14.17 -4.88 -9.18
N LEU A 71 -14.96 -5.56 -10.01
CA LEU A 71 -15.62 -6.81 -9.65
C LEU A 71 -14.60 -7.93 -9.42
N LEU A 72 -13.54 -8.02 -10.23
CA LEU A 72 -12.42 -8.95 -9.96
C LEU A 72 -11.75 -8.67 -8.60
N ARG A 73 -11.76 -7.40 -8.17
CA ARG A 73 -11.28 -6.95 -6.85
C ARG A 73 -12.31 -7.11 -5.73
N ARG A 74 -13.48 -7.70 -6.04
CA ARG A 74 -14.57 -7.99 -5.09
C ARG A 74 -15.15 -6.75 -4.42
N LYS A 75 -15.05 -5.58 -5.07
CA LYS A 75 -15.55 -4.33 -4.49
C LYS A 75 -17.07 -4.32 -4.41
N ARG A 76 -17.59 -4.09 -3.21
CA ARG A 76 -19.05 -4.07 -2.96
C ARG A 76 -19.75 -2.93 -3.71
N ILE A 77 -19.11 -1.77 -3.82
CA ILE A 77 -19.66 -0.63 -4.58
C ILE A 77 -19.68 -0.93 -6.08
N ALA A 78 -18.64 -1.57 -6.60
CA ALA A 78 -18.62 -1.96 -8.01
C ALA A 78 -19.77 -2.93 -8.33
N TRP A 79 -20.03 -3.87 -7.44
CA TRP A 79 -21.19 -4.77 -7.54
C TRP A 79 -22.52 -4.02 -7.53
N LEU A 80 -22.73 -3.09 -6.59
CA LEU A 80 -23.95 -2.27 -6.52
C LEU A 80 -24.15 -1.42 -7.78
N LEU A 81 -23.10 -0.74 -8.24
CA LEU A 81 -23.14 0.09 -9.45
C LEU A 81 -23.43 -0.75 -10.69
N THR A 82 -22.82 -1.92 -10.81
CA THR A 82 -23.06 -2.84 -11.94
C THR A 82 -24.51 -3.31 -11.95
N ILE A 83 -25.07 -3.70 -10.80
CA ILE A 83 -26.48 -4.08 -10.70
C ILE A 83 -27.39 -2.92 -11.14
N GLY A 84 -27.15 -1.71 -10.63
CA GLY A 84 -27.94 -0.54 -11.02
C GLY A 84 -27.89 -0.26 -12.52
N LEU A 85 -26.69 -0.28 -13.11
CA LEU A 85 -26.49 -0.08 -14.55
C LEU A 85 -27.17 -1.17 -15.39
N LEU A 86 -27.11 -2.44 -14.98
CA LEU A 86 -27.77 -3.53 -15.70
C LEU A 86 -29.29 -3.39 -15.65
N VAL A 87 -29.86 -3.04 -14.50
CA VAL A 87 -31.31 -2.81 -14.38
C VAL A 87 -31.75 -1.65 -15.29
N ILE A 88 -31.03 -0.52 -15.27
CA ILE A 88 -31.34 0.63 -16.13
C ILE A 88 -31.19 0.26 -17.61
N SER A 89 -30.14 -0.49 -17.97
CA SER A 89 -29.90 -0.95 -19.34
C SER A 89 -31.00 -1.89 -19.83
N ILE A 90 -31.42 -2.87 -19.01
CA ILE A 90 -32.54 -3.77 -19.34
C ILE A 90 -33.83 -2.97 -19.58
N ILE A 91 -34.17 -2.03 -18.69
CA ILE A 91 -35.36 -1.19 -18.84
C ILE A 91 -35.28 -0.37 -20.14
N SER A 92 -34.12 0.25 -20.44
CA SER A 92 -33.92 1.05 -21.65
C SER A 92 -34.08 0.23 -22.95
N HIS A 93 -33.47 -0.97 -23.02
CA HIS A 93 -33.59 -1.85 -24.20
C HIS A 93 -35.02 -2.37 -24.41
N LEU A 94 -35.75 -2.66 -23.34
CA LEU A 94 -37.15 -3.10 -23.42
C LEU A 94 -38.08 -1.99 -23.92
N ILE A 95 -37.86 -0.74 -23.50
CA ILE A 95 -38.69 0.41 -23.90
C ILE A 95 -38.47 0.79 -25.37
N LYS A 96 -37.25 0.67 -25.91
CA LYS A 96 -36.88 1.24 -27.22
C LYS A 96 -37.22 0.44 -28.45
N GLY A 97 -37.36 -0.87 -28.36
CA GLY A 97 -37.63 -1.64 -29.58
C GLY A 97 -37.30 -3.12 -29.53
N TRP A 98 -37.39 -3.72 -28.35
CA TRP A 98 -37.34 -5.18 -28.21
C TRP A 98 -35.97 -5.76 -28.62
N ASP A 99 -34.91 -5.09 -28.16
CA ASP A 99 -33.52 -5.57 -28.21
C ASP A 99 -33.34 -6.71 -27.18
N TYR A 100 -33.88 -7.87 -27.52
CA TYR A 100 -33.94 -9.04 -26.65
C TYR A 100 -32.58 -9.63 -26.35
N GLU A 101 -31.63 -9.56 -27.31
CA GLU A 101 -30.31 -10.15 -27.17
C GLU A 101 -29.51 -9.46 -26.05
N GLU A 102 -29.49 -8.13 -26.06
CA GLU A 102 -28.83 -7.28 -25.06
C GLU A 102 -29.49 -7.40 -23.67
N SER A 103 -30.83 -7.47 -23.65
CA SER A 103 -31.62 -7.62 -22.42
C SER A 103 -31.41 -8.99 -21.77
N ILE A 104 -31.35 -10.07 -22.57
CA ILE A 104 -31.09 -11.43 -22.08
C ILE A 104 -29.68 -11.53 -21.52
N LEU A 105 -28.67 -11.03 -22.23
CA LEU A 105 -27.28 -11.07 -21.78
C LEU A 105 -27.11 -10.31 -20.45
N SER A 106 -27.70 -9.11 -20.35
CA SER A 106 -27.69 -8.30 -19.12
C SER A 106 -28.45 -8.98 -17.99
N GLY A 107 -29.58 -9.65 -18.28
CA GLY A 107 -30.36 -10.42 -17.31
C GLY A 107 -29.61 -11.63 -16.74
N VAL A 108 -28.93 -12.40 -17.59
CA VAL A 108 -28.09 -13.53 -17.17
C VAL A 108 -26.97 -13.06 -16.24
N LEU A 109 -26.28 -11.97 -16.61
CA LEU A 109 -25.24 -11.38 -15.79
C LEU A 109 -25.80 -10.88 -14.44
N LEU A 110 -26.96 -10.22 -14.44
CA LEU A 110 -27.61 -9.73 -13.23
C LEU A 110 -27.90 -10.87 -12.25
N VAL A 111 -28.50 -11.96 -12.72
CA VAL A 111 -28.79 -13.16 -11.91
C VAL A 111 -27.50 -13.77 -11.36
N GLN A 112 -26.45 -13.86 -12.18
CA GLN A 112 -25.15 -14.35 -11.73
C GLN A 112 -24.57 -13.49 -10.61
N LEU A 113 -24.54 -12.16 -10.78
CA LEU A 113 -24.00 -11.22 -9.80
C LEU A 113 -24.76 -11.26 -8.47
N ILE A 114 -26.08 -11.41 -8.51
CA ILE A 114 -26.91 -11.58 -7.30
C ILE A 114 -26.58 -12.91 -6.61
N SER A 115 -26.43 -13.99 -7.36
CA SER A 115 -26.12 -15.32 -6.84
C SER A 115 -24.78 -15.36 -6.10
N ILE A 116 -23.77 -14.62 -6.59
CA ILE A 116 -22.44 -14.54 -5.97
C ILE A 116 -22.25 -13.30 -5.07
N ARG A 117 -23.34 -12.66 -4.61
CA ARG A 117 -23.29 -11.42 -3.79
C ARG A 117 -22.37 -11.50 -2.57
N HIS A 118 -22.28 -12.67 -1.95
CA HIS A 118 -21.48 -12.92 -0.74
C HIS A 118 -19.97 -12.80 -0.99
N VAL A 119 -19.54 -12.84 -2.25
CA VAL A 119 -18.13 -12.74 -2.64
C VAL A 119 -17.63 -11.29 -2.63
N PHE A 120 -18.53 -10.31 -2.79
CA PHE A 120 -18.19 -8.89 -2.89
C PHE A 120 -18.12 -8.23 -1.50
N THR A 121 -17.07 -8.56 -0.75
CA THR A 121 -16.86 -8.08 0.62
C THR A 121 -15.89 -6.89 0.72
N ALA A 122 -15.13 -6.59 -0.34
CA ALA A 122 -14.12 -5.54 -0.29
C ALA A 122 -14.80 -4.17 -0.21
N GLN A 123 -14.45 -3.42 0.83
CA GLN A 123 -14.97 -2.09 1.13
C GLN A 123 -14.22 -1.04 0.29
N SER A 124 -14.93 -0.02 -0.15
CA SER A 124 -14.32 1.20 -0.65
C SER A 124 -14.17 2.20 0.50
N ASP A 125 -13.25 3.15 0.35
CA ASP A 125 -12.92 4.09 1.41
C ASP A 125 -14.07 5.03 1.76
N ARG A 126 -14.47 5.08 3.03
CA ARG A 126 -15.63 5.89 3.47
C ARG A 126 -15.47 7.39 3.15
N PRO A 127 -14.31 8.02 3.39
CA PRO A 127 -14.06 9.41 2.99
C PRO A 127 -14.06 9.59 1.47
N SER A 128 -13.58 8.61 0.70
CA SER A 128 -13.58 8.66 -0.77
C SER A 128 -14.99 8.56 -1.34
N ILE A 129 -15.86 7.74 -0.75
CA ILE A 129 -17.27 7.66 -1.15
C ILE A 129 -17.98 8.98 -0.86
N ALA A 130 -17.84 9.52 0.35
CA ALA A 130 -18.47 10.80 0.71
C ALA A 130 -17.94 11.96 -0.16
N ARG A 131 -16.65 11.93 -0.54
CA ARG A 131 -16.07 12.87 -1.49
C ARG A 131 -16.61 12.65 -2.91
N GLY A 132 -16.63 11.41 -3.39
CA GLY A 132 -17.14 11.03 -4.71
C GLY A 132 -18.61 11.38 -4.89
N VAL A 133 -19.46 11.13 -3.88
CA VAL A 133 -20.86 11.53 -3.86
C VAL A 133 -20.99 13.06 -3.84
N ARG A 134 -20.21 13.78 -3.02
CA ARG A 134 -20.21 15.26 -3.04
C ARG A 134 -19.78 15.82 -4.38
N VAL A 135 -18.76 15.24 -5.03
CA VAL A 135 -18.34 15.68 -6.36
C VAL A 135 -19.38 15.32 -7.41
N LEU A 136 -20.00 14.15 -7.35
CA LEU A 136 -21.08 13.76 -8.24
C LEU A 136 -22.27 14.73 -8.13
N LEU A 137 -22.70 15.04 -6.90
CA LEU A 137 -23.76 16.02 -6.65
C LEU A 137 -23.36 17.41 -7.12
N GLY A 138 -22.16 17.88 -6.79
CA GLY A 138 -21.66 19.19 -7.21
C GLY A 138 -21.55 19.32 -8.73
N ALA A 139 -21.15 18.25 -9.41
CA ALA A 139 -20.99 18.25 -10.86
C ALA A 139 -22.33 18.07 -11.60
N LEU A 140 -23.30 17.34 -11.00
CA LEU A 140 -24.69 17.33 -11.48
C LEU A 140 -25.31 18.72 -11.35
N LEU A 141 -25.14 19.38 -10.20
CA LEU A 141 -25.61 20.76 -9.99
C LEU A 141 -24.92 21.75 -10.93
N PHE A 142 -23.63 21.59 -11.18
CA PHE A 142 -22.89 22.40 -12.15
C PHE A 142 -23.41 22.21 -13.56
N THR A 143 -23.61 20.96 -14.00
CA THR A 143 -24.15 20.64 -15.33
C THR A 143 -25.56 21.19 -15.48
N LEU A 144 -26.39 21.05 -14.44
CA LEU A 144 -27.74 21.60 -14.39
C LEU A 144 -27.73 23.13 -14.47
N ALA A 145 -26.87 23.80 -13.71
CA ALA A 145 -26.73 25.25 -13.73
C ALA A 145 -26.20 25.74 -15.09
N TYR A 146 -25.15 25.10 -15.62
CA TYR A 146 -24.57 25.43 -16.92
C TYR A 146 -25.59 25.30 -18.06
N GLY A 147 -26.30 24.17 -18.11
CA GLY A 147 -27.35 23.93 -19.10
C GLY A 147 -28.50 24.93 -18.96
N THR A 148 -29.03 25.10 -17.74
CA THR A 148 -30.17 25.99 -17.48
C THR A 148 -29.83 27.45 -17.81
N ILE A 149 -28.71 27.96 -17.30
CA ILE A 149 -28.27 29.33 -17.56
C ILE A 149 -27.98 29.52 -19.04
N GLY A 150 -27.33 28.55 -19.68
CA GLY A 150 -27.00 28.65 -21.10
C GLY A 150 -28.23 28.59 -22.00
N PHE A 151 -29.23 27.75 -21.72
CA PHE A 151 -30.50 27.76 -22.46
C PHE A 151 -31.26 29.08 -22.27
N TYR A 152 -31.30 29.62 -21.05
CA TYR A 152 -31.94 30.91 -20.77
C TYR A 152 -31.23 32.09 -21.46
N LEU A 153 -29.88 32.12 -21.46
CA LEU A 153 -29.10 33.21 -22.08
C LEU A 153 -29.03 33.09 -23.61
N LEU A 154 -29.08 31.87 -24.15
CA LEU A 154 -28.93 31.59 -25.58
C LEU A 154 -30.27 31.34 -26.26
N ASP A 155 -31.37 31.79 -25.66
CA ASP A 155 -32.74 31.53 -26.09
C ASP A 155 -32.97 31.75 -27.60
N GLY A 156 -32.50 32.90 -28.11
CA GLY A 156 -32.59 33.25 -29.54
C GLY A 156 -31.74 32.39 -30.49
N LYS A 157 -30.97 31.42 -29.99
CA LYS A 157 -30.15 30.47 -30.77
C LYS A 157 -30.85 29.13 -31.00
N PHE A 158 -32.04 28.92 -30.43
CA PHE A 158 -32.82 27.69 -30.58
C PHE A 158 -34.20 27.96 -31.22
N SER A 159 -34.87 26.91 -31.71
CA SER A 159 -36.21 26.99 -32.30
C SER A 159 -37.33 27.25 -31.28
N VAL A 160 -37.05 27.00 -30.01
CA VAL A 160 -37.96 27.12 -28.87
C VAL A 160 -37.45 28.21 -27.94
N ASN A 161 -38.36 28.97 -27.34
CA ASN A 161 -38.02 29.91 -26.29
C ASN A 161 -38.07 29.20 -24.92
N PHE A 162 -37.05 29.36 -24.10
CA PHE A 162 -36.88 28.74 -22.79
C PHE A 162 -37.18 29.74 -21.68
N ASP A 163 -38.28 29.52 -20.96
CA ASP A 163 -38.41 30.07 -19.62
C ASP A 163 -37.50 29.30 -18.64
N TRP A 164 -37.28 29.83 -17.44
CA TRP A 164 -36.40 29.20 -16.43
C TRP A 164 -36.80 27.75 -16.12
N GLN A 165 -38.09 27.44 -16.08
CA GLN A 165 -38.58 26.08 -15.81
C GLN A 165 -38.30 25.14 -17.00
N ASP A 166 -38.49 25.63 -18.23
CA ASP A 166 -38.25 24.87 -19.46
C ASP A 166 -36.76 24.60 -19.65
N ALA A 167 -35.90 25.56 -19.32
CA ALA A 167 -34.44 25.40 -19.37
C ALA A 167 -33.94 24.32 -18.39
N ILE A 168 -34.51 24.25 -17.19
CA ILE A 168 -34.22 23.20 -16.21
C ILE A 168 -34.69 21.84 -16.75
N PHE A 169 -35.93 21.77 -17.23
CA PHE A 169 -36.51 20.53 -17.75
C PHE A 169 -35.74 20.03 -18.98
N GLN A 170 -35.35 20.93 -19.88
CA GLN A 170 -34.54 20.63 -21.06
C GLN A 170 -33.15 20.11 -20.66
N THR A 171 -32.51 20.72 -19.67
CA THR A 171 -31.19 20.26 -19.20
C THR A 171 -31.29 18.88 -18.53
N LEU A 172 -32.33 18.64 -17.73
CA LEU A 172 -32.60 17.33 -17.13
C LEU A 172 -32.94 16.30 -18.20
N ALA A 173 -33.74 16.67 -19.20
CA ALA A 173 -34.08 15.82 -20.32
C ALA A 173 -32.82 15.45 -21.09
N MET A 174 -31.92 16.39 -21.42
CA MET A 174 -30.65 16.06 -22.09
C MET A 174 -29.70 15.18 -21.25
N PHE A 175 -29.89 15.15 -19.93
CA PHE A 175 -29.08 14.31 -19.04
C PHE A 175 -29.67 12.89 -18.87
N PHE A 176 -30.99 12.76 -18.78
CA PHE A 176 -31.70 11.51 -18.50
C PHE A 176 -32.34 10.85 -19.73
N THR A 177 -32.62 11.64 -20.75
CA THR A 177 -33.20 11.20 -22.02
C THR A 177 -32.13 11.26 -23.11
N GLU A 178 -32.27 10.35 -24.05
CA GLU A 178 -31.26 10.06 -25.06
C GLU A 178 -31.36 10.93 -26.30
N ASP A 179 -32.46 11.68 -26.40
CA ASP A 179 -32.66 12.69 -27.41
C ASP A 179 -32.32 14.05 -26.81
N ASN A 180 -32.00 15.03 -27.65
CA ASN A 180 -31.93 16.42 -27.22
C ASN A 180 -33.33 16.99 -26.90
N ALA A 181 -34.31 16.14 -26.57
CA ALA A 181 -35.72 16.44 -26.34
C ALA A 181 -36.36 17.31 -27.44
N GLY A 182 -35.97 17.09 -28.71
CA GLY A 182 -36.48 17.87 -29.84
C GLY A 182 -35.84 19.26 -30.00
N LEU A 183 -34.72 19.53 -29.33
CA LEU A 183 -33.95 20.77 -29.49
C LEU A 183 -33.47 20.93 -30.93
N GLN A 184 -33.80 22.05 -31.59
CA GLN A 184 -33.25 22.40 -32.90
C GLN A 184 -32.40 23.67 -32.80
N PRO A 185 -31.07 23.54 -32.76
CA PRO A 185 -30.19 24.70 -32.72
C PRO A 185 -30.21 25.42 -34.08
N LYS A 186 -30.47 26.73 -34.06
CA LYS A 186 -30.50 27.59 -35.27
C LYS A 186 -29.11 28.01 -35.73
N THR A 187 -28.11 27.94 -34.85
CA THR A 187 -26.77 28.46 -35.10
C THR A 187 -25.68 27.46 -34.76
N ARG A 188 -24.51 27.58 -35.39
CA ARG A 188 -23.32 26.76 -35.07
C ARG A 188 -22.95 26.84 -33.59
N PHE A 189 -23.12 28.00 -32.96
CA PHE A 189 -22.85 28.18 -31.53
C PHE A 189 -23.88 27.45 -30.65
N GLY A 190 -25.16 27.42 -31.04
CA GLY A 190 -26.19 26.64 -30.35
C GLY A 190 -25.91 25.13 -30.41
N ASN A 191 -25.43 24.62 -31.55
CA ASN A 191 -24.96 23.23 -31.68
C ASN A 191 -23.77 22.97 -30.75
N PHE A 192 -22.76 23.84 -30.79
CA PHE A 192 -21.59 23.72 -29.91
C PHE A 192 -21.96 23.71 -28.42
N PHE A 193 -22.91 24.55 -28.00
CA PHE A 193 -23.40 24.57 -26.62
C PHE A 193 -24.14 23.29 -26.24
N ALA A 194 -25.00 22.76 -27.12
CA ALA A 194 -25.66 21.48 -26.88
C ALA A 194 -24.64 20.34 -26.75
N ASP A 195 -23.63 20.31 -27.63
CA ASP A 195 -22.55 19.33 -27.61
C ASP A 195 -21.69 19.45 -26.34
N SER A 196 -21.42 20.66 -25.87
CA SER A 196 -20.61 20.89 -24.67
C SER A 196 -21.29 20.37 -23.39
N ILE A 197 -22.63 20.43 -23.30
CA ILE A 197 -23.38 19.83 -22.19
C ILE A 197 -23.09 18.32 -22.10
N TYR A 198 -23.13 17.62 -23.23
CA TYR A 198 -22.84 16.18 -23.27
C TYR A 198 -21.38 15.87 -22.88
N VAL A 199 -20.42 16.67 -23.35
CA VAL A 199 -19.01 16.51 -22.98
C VAL A 199 -18.80 16.74 -21.48
N ILE A 200 -19.40 17.78 -20.91
CA ILE A 200 -19.31 18.08 -19.47
C ILE A 200 -19.96 16.97 -18.64
N ALA A 201 -21.12 16.47 -19.06
CA ALA A 201 -21.81 15.35 -18.42
C ALA A 201 -20.95 14.06 -18.45
N ALA A 202 -20.36 13.75 -19.61
CA ALA A 202 -19.48 12.59 -19.77
C ALA A 202 -18.23 12.67 -18.90
N CYS A 203 -17.52 13.81 -18.92
CA CYS A 203 -16.34 14.05 -18.10
C CYS A 203 -16.66 13.94 -16.60
N THR A 204 -17.78 14.53 -16.19
CA THR A 204 -18.30 14.46 -14.81
C THR A 204 -18.56 13.03 -14.38
N PHE A 205 -19.27 12.27 -15.22
CA PHE A 205 -19.62 10.88 -14.95
C PHE A 205 -18.38 9.99 -14.83
N ILE A 206 -17.42 10.13 -15.76
CA ILE A 206 -16.15 9.41 -15.72
C ILE A 206 -15.38 9.75 -14.43
N TYR A 207 -15.27 11.03 -14.09
CA TYR A 207 -14.58 11.47 -12.88
C TYR A 207 -15.23 10.89 -11.61
N ALA A 208 -16.57 10.95 -11.51
CA ALA A 208 -17.32 10.40 -10.39
C ALA A 208 -17.15 8.88 -10.27
N LEU A 209 -17.20 8.17 -11.40
CA LEU A 209 -16.95 6.73 -11.47
C LEU A 209 -15.55 6.38 -10.96
N VAL A 210 -14.52 7.11 -11.42
CA VAL A 210 -13.14 6.90 -10.95
C VAL A 210 -13.05 7.11 -9.43
N MET A 211 -13.61 8.18 -8.90
CA MET A 211 -13.58 8.48 -7.45
C MET A 211 -14.30 7.42 -6.61
N LEU A 212 -15.47 6.94 -7.04
CA LEU A 212 -16.20 5.88 -6.34
C LEU A 212 -15.48 4.52 -6.36
N LEU A 213 -14.60 4.32 -7.34
CA LEU A 213 -13.82 3.10 -7.52
C LEU A 213 -12.41 3.17 -6.92
N GLN A 214 -11.93 4.34 -6.49
CA GLN A 214 -10.63 4.48 -5.84
C GLN A 214 -10.54 3.59 -4.58
N PRO A 215 -9.46 2.79 -4.42
CA PRO A 215 -9.24 1.99 -3.21
C PRO A 215 -8.97 2.83 -1.97
N VAL A 216 -9.10 2.20 -0.81
CA VAL A 216 -8.70 2.73 0.50
C VAL A 216 -7.21 3.01 0.46
N PHE A 217 -6.84 4.25 0.19
CA PHE A 217 -5.45 4.68 0.11
C PHE A 217 -4.95 5.28 1.42
N LEU A 218 -5.85 5.69 2.32
CA LEU A 218 -5.51 6.39 3.55
C LEU A 218 -6.24 5.74 4.73
N ARG A 219 -5.56 4.83 5.42
CA ARG A 219 -5.87 4.62 6.84
C ARG A 219 -4.93 5.55 7.60
N ASP A 220 -5.50 6.43 8.40
CA ASP A 220 -4.74 7.33 9.25
C ASP A 220 -3.84 6.54 10.21
N SER A 221 -2.74 7.16 10.64
CA SER A 221 -1.85 6.59 11.64
C SER A 221 -2.60 6.28 12.94
N ALA A 222 -2.11 5.29 13.69
CA ALA A 222 -2.77 4.84 14.90
C ALA A 222 -3.00 5.99 15.90
N THR A 223 -4.19 5.99 16.50
CA THR A 223 -4.53 6.91 17.58
C THR A 223 -3.62 6.70 18.79
N ILE A 224 -3.54 7.69 19.68
CA ILE A 224 -2.73 7.60 20.91
C ILE A 224 -3.16 6.41 21.77
N ASN A 225 -4.48 6.17 21.88
CA ASN A 225 -5.03 5.05 22.64
C ASN A 225 -4.67 3.69 22.03
N GLU A 226 -4.71 3.55 20.70
CA GLU A 226 -4.28 2.32 20.02
C GLU A 226 -2.79 2.07 20.23
N ARG A 227 -1.94 3.10 20.11
CA ARG A 227 -0.50 2.99 20.39
C ARG A 227 -0.21 2.58 21.82
N ARG A 228 -0.92 3.15 22.81
CA ARG A 228 -0.77 2.75 24.22
C ARG A 228 -1.13 1.28 24.43
N LYS A 229 -2.25 0.81 23.88
CA LYS A 229 -2.64 -0.60 23.96
C LYS A 229 -1.64 -1.52 23.25
N ALA A 230 -1.14 -1.11 22.10
CA ALA A 230 -0.10 -1.86 21.39
C ALA A 230 1.18 -1.95 22.22
N LYS A 231 1.61 -0.86 22.86
CA LYS A 231 2.78 -0.84 23.76
C LYS A 231 2.65 -1.85 24.90
N GLU A 232 1.50 -1.91 25.56
CA GLU A 232 1.24 -2.91 26.64
C GLU A 232 1.38 -4.36 26.14
N ILE A 233 0.95 -4.65 24.91
CA ILE A 233 1.05 -6.00 24.31
C ILE A 233 2.50 -6.29 23.91
N VAL A 234 3.19 -5.32 23.32
CA VAL A 234 4.59 -5.45 22.87
C VAL A 234 5.54 -5.62 24.05
N GLU A 235 5.36 -4.86 25.12
CA GLU A 235 6.16 -5.02 26.36
C GLU A 235 6.01 -6.43 26.94
N LYS A 236 4.82 -7.02 26.82
CA LYS A 236 4.51 -8.34 27.39
C LYS A 236 4.90 -9.52 26.49
N TYR A 237 4.85 -9.38 25.17
CA TYR A 237 5.00 -10.52 24.23
C TYR A 237 6.00 -10.27 23.08
N GLY A 238 6.65 -9.11 23.03
CA GLY A 238 7.62 -8.76 21.99
C GLY A 238 8.87 -9.64 22.05
N HIS A 239 9.08 -10.45 21.02
CA HIS A 239 10.12 -11.48 20.99
C HIS A 239 10.93 -11.45 19.67
N SER A 240 11.02 -10.29 19.04
CA SER A 240 11.93 -10.08 17.92
C SER A 240 12.65 -8.74 18.06
N SER A 241 13.80 -8.64 17.41
CA SER A 241 14.55 -7.40 17.18
C SER A 241 13.71 -6.25 16.59
N LEU A 242 12.57 -6.58 15.95
CA LEU A 242 11.66 -5.62 15.34
C LEU A 242 10.56 -5.10 16.28
N ALA A 243 10.39 -5.72 17.44
CA ALA A 243 9.25 -5.48 18.33
C ALA A 243 9.12 -3.98 18.70
N ALA A 244 10.22 -3.30 19.00
CA ALA A 244 10.19 -1.89 19.35
C ALA A 244 9.77 -0.99 18.17
N TYR A 245 10.20 -1.33 16.95
CA TYR A 245 9.82 -0.56 15.74
C TYR A 245 8.33 -0.71 15.39
N THR A 246 7.65 -1.72 15.94
CA THR A 246 6.19 -1.83 15.81
C THR A 246 5.44 -0.71 16.51
N LEU A 247 6.10 0.01 17.45
CA LEU A 247 5.52 1.12 18.20
C LEU A 247 5.80 2.50 17.57
N LEU A 248 6.58 2.56 16.49
CA LEU A 248 6.87 3.81 15.78
C LEU A 248 5.60 4.45 15.21
N SER A 249 5.66 5.77 15.02
CA SER A 249 4.50 6.60 14.70
C SER A 249 3.89 6.36 13.30
N ASP A 250 4.59 5.63 12.44
CA ASP A 250 4.15 5.24 11.10
C ASP A 250 3.24 4.01 11.09
N LYS A 251 3.13 3.27 12.21
CA LYS A 251 2.38 2.01 12.27
C LYS A 251 0.88 2.23 12.47
N SER A 252 0.12 1.39 11.78
CA SER A 252 -1.26 1.05 12.09
C SER A 252 -1.31 -0.31 12.78
N TYR A 253 -2.35 -0.57 13.56
CA TYR A 253 -2.51 -1.84 14.27
C TYR A 253 -3.78 -2.56 13.84
N TYR A 254 -3.67 -3.86 13.66
CA TYR A 254 -4.80 -4.77 13.71
C TYR A 254 -4.76 -5.46 15.07
N PHE A 255 -5.81 -5.32 15.86
CA PHE A 255 -5.96 -6.04 17.12
C PHE A 255 -6.79 -7.31 16.89
N SER A 256 -6.32 -8.40 17.46
CA SER A 256 -7.10 -9.64 17.61
C SER A 256 -8.46 -9.37 18.27
N PRO A 257 -9.49 -10.19 18.00
CA PRO A 257 -10.78 -10.11 18.69
C PRO A 257 -10.66 -10.22 20.22
N SER A 258 -9.72 -11.01 20.72
CA SER A 258 -9.41 -11.12 22.16
C SER A 258 -8.77 -9.84 22.72
N GLY A 259 -8.17 -9.02 21.85
CA GLY A 259 -7.43 -7.83 22.21
C GLY A 259 -6.06 -8.10 22.84
N ARG A 260 -5.58 -9.35 22.85
CA ARG A 260 -4.29 -9.75 23.45
C ARG A 260 -3.13 -9.77 22.45
N SER A 261 -3.44 -9.80 21.16
CA SER A 261 -2.46 -9.85 20.07
C SER A 261 -2.63 -8.69 19.09
N ILE A 262 -1.53 -8.28 18.47
CA ILE A 262 -1.47 -7.25 17.42
C ILE A 262 -0.73 -7.71 16.18
N VAL A 263 -1.09 -7.12 15.04
CA VAL A 263 -0.25 -7.04 13.84
C VAL A 263 0.00 -5.56 13.56
N ALA A 264 1.25 -5.12 13.66
CA ALA A 264 1.66 -3.76 13.31
C ALA A 264 2.00 -3.70 11.83
N TYR A 265 1.33 -2.83 11.07
CA TYR A 265 1.46 -2.79 9.61
C TYR A 265 1.40 -1.37 9.05
N VAL A 266 1.85 -1.21 7.81
CA VAL A 266 1.70 0.03 7.03
C VAL A 266 0.91 -0.28 5.75
N PRO A 267 -0.23 0.39 5.51
CA PRO A 267 -0.95 0.28 4.25
C PRO A 267 -0.33 1.19 3.18
N LYS A 268 0.17 0.60 2.10
CA LYS A 268 0.67 1.33 0.92
C LYS A 268 0.13 0.73 -0.36
N GLY A 269 -0.62 1.52 -1.13
CA GLY A 269 -1.25 1.05 -2.37
C GLY A 269 -2.19 -0.13 -2.10
N ARG A 270 -1.82 -1.33 -2.57
CA ARG A 270 -2.56 -2.58 -2.33
C ARG A 270 -1.86 -3.52 -1.35
N GLY A 271 -0.75 -3.10 -0.74
CA GLY A 271 -0.06 -3.90 0.29
C GLY A 271 -0.42 -3.41 1.69
N ALA A 272 -0.71 -4.36 2.58
CA ALA A 272 -0.69 -4.13 4.03
C ALA A 272 0.55 -4.86 4.56
N ILE A 273 1.62 -4.10 4.76
CA ILE A 273 2.94 -4.67 5.08
C ILE A 273 3.09 -4.70 6.60
N ALA A 274 2.93 -5.87 7.18
CA ALA A 274 3.18 -6.14 8.58
C ALA A 274 4.70 -6.21 8.85
N LEU A 275 5.12 -5.65 9.98
CA LEU A 275 6.51 -5.70 10.43
C LEU A 275 6.67 -6.86 11.41
N GLY A 276 7.41 -7.89 10.99
CA GLY A 276 7.59 -9.13 11.74
C GLY A 276 6.32 -9.98 11.81
N ASP A 277 6.35 -10.93 12.75
CA ASP A 277 5.22 -11.79 13.12
C ASP A 277 4.21 -11.07 14.02
N PRO A 278 2.97 -11.58 14.15
CA PRO A 278 2.04 -11.07 15.15
C PRO A 278 2.64 -11.13 16.56
N ILE A 279 2.41 -10.08 17.34
CA ILE A 279 2.88 -9.99 18.73
C ILE A 279 1.71 -10.25 19.66
N GLY A 280 1.82 -11.31 20.47
CA GLY A 280 0.78 -11.76 21.40
C GLY A 280 1.05 -13.18 21.90
N PRO A 281 0.09 -13.80 22.60
CA PRO A 281 0.21 -15.20 23.05
C PRO A 281 0.40 -16.16 21.87
N ILE A 282 1.29 -17.14 22.03
CA ILE A 282 1.68 -18.09 20.97
C ILE A 282 0.45 -18.88 20.46
N GLU A 283 -0.47 -19.22 21.36
CA GLU A 283 -1.69 -19.96 21.04
C GLU A 283 -2.65 -19.20 20.10
N GLU A 284 -2.55 -17.87 20.00
CA GLU A 284 -3.39 -17.05 19.11
C GLU A 284 -2.76 -16.81 17.73
N ARG A 285 -1.46 -17.14 17.51
CA ARG A 285 -0.72 -16.77 16.29
C ARG A 285 -1.45 -17.13 15.00
N GLN A 286 -1.85 -18.39 14.86
CA GLN A 286 -2.53 -18.88 13.66
C GLN A 286 -3.87 -18.16 13.40
N GLU A 287 -4.66 -17.95 14.45
CA GLU A 287 -5.94 -17.25 14.35
C GLU A 287 -5.74 -15.78 13.94
N VAL A 288 -4.74 -15.10 14.52
CA VAL A 288 -4.43 -13.70 14.25
C VAL A 288 -3.93 -13.51 12.82
N ILE A 289 -3.06 -14.39 12.31
CA ILE A 289 -2.60 -14.34 10.90
C ILE A 289 -3.78 -14.52 9.96
N ALA A 290 -4.67 -15.48 10.23
CA ALA A 290 -5.86 -15.72 9.43
C ALA A 290 -6.81 -14.51 9.45
N ALA A 291 -7.08 -13.96 10.64
CA ALA A 291 -7.99 -12.84 10.84
C ALA A 291 -7.44 -11.54 10.25
N PHE A 292 -6.12 -11.30 10.31
CA PHE A 292 -5.47 -10.21 9.59
C PHE A 292 -5.58 -10.39 8.08
N GLY A 293 -5.44 -11.62 7.57
CA GLY A 293 -5.66 -11.92 6.17
C GLY A 293 -7.09 -11.61 5.69
N GLU A 294 -8.11 -11.96 6.50
CA GLU A 294 -9.49 -11.56 6.23
C GLU A 294 -9.70 -10.05 6.29
N PHE A 295 -9.09 -9.40 7.28
CA PHE A 295 -9.13 -7.94 7.41
C PHE A 295 -8.55 -7.27 6.15
N CYS A 296 -7.39 -7.72 5.66
CA CYS A 296 -6.80 -7.22 4.42
C CYS A 296 -7.71 -7.49 3.20
N GLN A 297 -8.32 -8.68 3.12
CA GLN A 297 -9.24 -9.01 2.03
C GLN A 297 -10.46 -8.08 2.00
N ARG A 298 -11.01 -7.71 3.17
CA ARG A 298 -12.12 -6.74 3.27
C ARG A 298 -11.71 -5.33 2.85
N ASN A 299 -10.42 -5.02 2.77
CA ASN A 299 -9.88 -3.72 2.35
C ASN A 299 -9.24 -3.72 0.95
N ASP A 300 -9.36 -4.81 0.18
CA ASP A 300 -8.67 -4.99 -1.13
C ASP A 300 -7.13 -4.86 -1.01
N TRP A 301 -6.59 -5.33 0.12
CA TRP A 301 -5.15 -5.37 0.39
C TRP A 301 -4.60 -6.80 0.34
N TYR A 302 -3.33 -6.91 -0.06
CA TYR A 302 -2.52 -8.10 0.09
C TYR A 302 -1.80 -8.05 1.44
N PRO A 303 -2.09 -8.98 2.36
CA PRO A 303 -1.33 -9.11 3.60
C PRO A 303 0.08 -9.62 3.26
N ALA A 304 1.10 -8.92 3.73
CA ALA A 304 2.48 -9.38 3.66
C ALA A 304 3.17 -9.16 5.00
N PHE A 305 4.02 -10.09 5.41
CA PHE A 305 4.76 -10.01 6.67
C PHE A 305 6.25 -9.94 6.33
N TYR A 306 6.89 -8.84 6.73
CA TYR A 306 8.26 -8.54 6.39
C TYR A 306 9.19 -8.83 7.56
N GLN A 307 10.26 -9.59 7.31
CA GLN A 307 11.21 -10.05 8.30
C GLN A 307 10.60 -10.94 9.39
N THR A 308 9.77 -11.91 9.00
CA THR A 308 9.28 -12.93 9.94
C THR A 308 10.41 -13.88 10.37
N LEU A 309 10.25 -14.44 11.55
CA LEU A 309 11.10 -15.47 12.14
C LEU A 309 10.88 -16.83 11.44
N PRO A 310 11.83 -17.78 11.57
CA PRO A 310 11.66 -19.14 11.05
C PRO A 310 10.57 -19.94 11.78
N ASP A 311 10.22 -19.58 13.00
CA ASP A 311 9.35 -20.38 13.89
C ASP A 311 7.90 -20.53 13.38
N ASP A 312 7.39 -19.52 12.66
CA ASP A 312 5.99 -19.46 12.21
C ASP A 312 5.78 -19.87 10.75
N LEU A 313 6.83 -20.27 10.04
CA LEU A 313 6.74 -20.49 8.59
C LEU A 313 5.69 -21.55 8.21
N ASP A 314 5.58 -22.61 9.00
CA ASP A 314 4.59 -23.67 8.79
C ASP A 314 3.16 -23.16 8.95
N ILE A 315 2.93 -22.26 9.91
CA ILE A 315 1.63 -21.60 10.11
C ILE A 315 1.27 -20.81 8.85
N TYR A 316 2.18 -19.98 8.34
CA TYR A 316 1.93 -19.22 7.12
C TYR A 316 1.68 -20.11 5.90
N ILE A 317 2.47 -21.17 5.72
CA ILE A 317 2.30 -22.12 4.62
C ILE A 317 0.94 -22.82 4.72
N SER A 318 0.53 -23.25 5.91
CA SER A 318 -0.77 -23.89 6.14
C SER A 318 -1.95 -22.97 5.79
N LEU A 319 -1.80 -21.66 6.01
CA LEU A 319 -2.77 -20.63 5.64
C LEU A 319 -2.73 -20.25 4.15
N GLY A 320 -1.81 -20.85 3.38
CA GLY A 320 -1.70 -20.72 1.93
C GLY A 320 -0.81 -19.56 1.47
N PHE A 321 0.00 -19.00 2.36
CA PHE A 321 1.01 -18.01 2.01
C PHE A 321 2.23 -18.66 1.34
N ARG A 322 3.02 -17.82 0.68
CA ARG A 322 4.35 -18.15 0.19
C ARG A 322 5.38 -17.42 1.04
N VAL A 323 6.41 -18.16 1.38
CA VAL A 323 7.60 -17.68 2.09
C VAL A 323 8.73 -17.44 1.09
N LEU A 324 9.52 -16.39 1.32
CA LEU A 324 10.72 -16.05 0.57
C LEU A 324 11.79 -15.59 1.56
N LYS A 325 12.95 -16.26 1.61
CA LYS A 325 14.08 -15.75 2.42
C LYS A 325 14.56 -14.41 1.85
N ILE A 326 14.75 -13.41 2.71
CA ILE A 326 15.15 -12.05 2.31
C ILE A 326 16.49 -11.60 2.90
N GLY A 327 17.09 -12.39 3.78
CA GLY A 327 18.37 -12.11 4.39
C GLY A 327 18.51 -12.82 5.73
N GLU A 328 19.51 -12.40 6.50
CA GLU A 328 19.81 -12.94 7.82
C GLU A 328 20.17 -11.82 8.79
N GLU A 329 19.76 -11.94 10.04
CA GLU A 329 20.25 -11.10 11.12
C GLU A 329 21.57 -11.65 11.67
N ALA A 330 22.46 -10.73 12.06
CA ALA A 330 23.74 -11.06 12.67
C ALA A 330 23.66 -10.89 14.19
N ILE A 331 23.58 -12.01 14.91
CA ILE A 331 23.43 -12.03 16.37
C ILE A 331 24.73 -12.47 17.01
N VAL A 332 25.40 -11.60 17.76
CA VAL A 332 26.64 -11.92 18.47
C VAL A 332 26.33 -12.39 19.89
N ASP A 333 26.83 -13.56 20.26
CA ASP A 333 26.78 -14.08 21.62
C ASP A 333 27.79 -13.31 22.51
N LEU A 334 27.27 -12.52 23.46
CA LEU A 334 28.07 -11.70 24.36
C LEU A 334 28.72 -12.53 25.47
N ASN A 335 28.17 -13.71 25.80
CA ASN A 335 28.79 -14.63 26.74
C ASN A 335 30.12 -15.16 26.15
N ALA A 336 30.12 -15.48 24.86
CA ALA A 336 31.30 -15.91 24.11
C ALA A 336 32.28 -14.78 23.72
N PHE A 337 31.81 -13.53 23.66
CA PHE A 337 32.64 -12.37 23.30
C PHE A 337 33.79 -12.14 24.30
N THR A 338 35.02 -11.89 23.82
CA THR A 338 36.17 -11.62 24.70
C THR A 338 37.18 -10.67 24.07
N LEU A 339 37.82 -9.84 24.89
CA LEU A 339 38.96 -9.00 24.52
C LEU A 339 40.31 -9.67 24.80
N GLN A 340 40.30 -10.83 25.47
CA GLN A 340 41.50 -11.55 25.87
C GLN A 340 41.96 -12.56 24.81
N GLY A 341 43.24 -12.93 24.89
CA GLY A 341 43.85 -13.94 24.03
C GLY A 341 43.86 -13.58 22.53
N LYS A 342 44.07 -14.59 21.70
CA LYS A 342 44.10 -14.45 20.22
C LYS A 342 42.71 -14.15 19.65
N ALA A 343 41.65 -14.68 20.25
CA ALA A 343 40.27 -14.46 19.82
C ALA A 343 39.87 -12.98 19.94
N GLY A 344 40.23 -12.31 21.04
CA GLY A 344 39.94 -10.91 21.28
C GLY A 344 40.92 -9.90 20.70
N GLN A 345 42.01 -10.36 20.06
CA GLN A 345 43.08 -9.48 19.58
C GLN A 345 42.55 -8.37 18.65
N LYS A 346 41.68 -8.69 17.69
CA LYS A 346 41.14 -7.70 16.75
C LYS A 346 40.34 -6.60 17.45
N PHE A 347 39.43 -6.97 18.36
CA PHE A 347 38.59 -6.03 19.10
C PHE A 347 39.42 -5.16 20.05
N ARG A 348 40.35 -5.78 20.79
CA ARG A 348 41.28 -5.07 21.68
C ARG A 348 42.20 -4.12 20.90
N SER A 349 42.67 -4.53 19.73
CA SER A 349 43.48 -3.65 18.86
C SER A 349 42.67 -2.46 18.35
N ALA A 350 41.40 -2.65 17.97
CA ALA A 350 40.51 -1.56 17.56
C ALA A 350 40.30 -0.54 18.69
N ILE A 351 40.03 -1.03 19.91
CA ILE A 351 39.91 -0.19 21.11
C ILE A 351 41.22 0.55 21.40
N ASN A 352 42.32 -0.18 21.56
CA ASN A 352 43.61 0.40 21.93
C ASN A 352 44.11 1.43 20.90
N LYS A 353 43.83 1.25 19.60
CA LYS A 353 44.25 2.19 18.56
C LYS A 353 43.62 3.56 18.78
N LEU A 354 42.30 3.62 18.95
CA LEU A 354 41.56 4.87 19.07
C LEU A 354 41.73 5.50 20.45
N THR A 355 41.80 4.70 21.53
CA THR A 355 42.09 5.20 22.88
C THR A 355 43.48 5.85 22.96
N LYS A 356 44.50 5.33 22.25
CA LYS A 356 45.83 5.98 22.17
C LYS A 356 45.80 7.33 21.47
N LEU A 357 44.83 7.55 20.59
CA LEU A 357 44.57 8.82 19.94
C LEU A 357 43.62 9.70 20.76
N SER A 358 43.35 9.37 22.02
CA SER A 358 42.45 10.11 22.93
C SER A 358 40.99 10.19 22.46
N TYR A 359 40.53 9.21 21.67
CA TYR A 359 39.12 9.01 21.40
C TYR A 359 38.44 8.26 22.55
N GLU A 360 37.18 8.58 22.80
CA GLU A 360 36.39 8.01 23.88
C GLU A 360 34.99 7.62 23.38
N VAL A 361 34.46 6.47 23.84
CA VAL A 361 33.05 6.12 23.65
C VAL A 361 32.29 6.38 24.95
N LYS A 362 31.22 7.17 24.88
CA LYS A 362 30.30 7.40 26.01
C LYS A 362 28.92 6.82 25.71
N PHE A 363 28.30 6.26 26.74
CA PHE A 363 26.96 5.69 26.68
C PHE A 363 26.00 6.57 27.47
N TYR A 364 24.98 7.07 26.80
CA TYR A 364 23.91 7.88 27.39
C TYR A 364 22.68 6.99 27.57
N GLN A 365 22.17 6.95 28.80
CA GLN A 365 20.95 6.23 29.15
C GLN A 365 19.74 7.15 28.96
N PRO A 366 18.56 6.61 28.59
CA PRO A 366 17.34 7.39 28.54
C PRO A 366 16.95 7.92 29.94
N PRO A 367 16.32 9.11 30.04
CA PRO A 367 15.96 10.00 28.94
C PRO A 367 17.16 10.80 28.40
N ILE A 368 17.32 10.84 27.09
CA ILE A 368 18.42 11.57 26.46
C ILE A 368 18.21 13.10 26.58
N PRO A 369 19.24 13.88 27.01
CA PRO A 369 19.15 15.33 27.11
C PRO A 369 19.01 16.02 25.74
N ASP A 370 18.23 17.10 25.69
CA ASP A 370 18.02 17.89 24.47
C ASP A 370 19.32 18.44 23.87
N GLU A 371 20.28 18.78 24.74
CA GLU A 371 21.58 19.27 24.30
C GLU A 371 22.35 18.22 23.50
N LEU A 372 22.29 16.95 23.91
CA LEU A 372 22.90 15.87 23.13
C LEU A 372 22.19 15.70 21.79
N LEU A 373 20.85 15.65 21.78
CA LEU A 373 20.07 15.51 20.54
C LEU A 373 20.38 16.63 19.53
N ARG A 374 20.51 17.88 20.00
CA ARG A 374 20.93 19.02 19.18
C ARG A 374 22.33 18.84 18.57
N GLN A 375 23.26 18.23 19.29
CA GLN A 375 24.61 17.94 18.79
C GLN A 375 24.63 16.76 17.80
N LEU A 376 23.75 15.77 17.97
CA LEU A 376 23.65 14.60 17.09
C LEU A 376 22.96 14.90 15.76
N LYS A 377 22.01 15.85 15.74
CA LYS A 377 21.24 16.19 14.51
C LYS A 377 22.13 16.59 13.32
N PRO A 378 23.12 17.50 13.46
CA PRO A 378 24.04 17.83 12.37
C PRO A 378 24.82 16.62 11.84
N ILE A 379 25.20 15.68 12.73
CA ILE A 379 25.92 14.46 12.32
C ILE A 379 25.03 13.56 11.48
N SER A 380 23.76 13.41 11.88
CA SER A 380 22.78 12.65 11.08
C SER A 380 22.57 13.30 9.71
N ASP A 381 22.46 14.63 9.65
CA ASP A 381 22.26 15.36 8.40
C ASP A 381 23.48 15.31 7.47
N GLU A 382 24.68 15.44 8.01
CA GLU A 382 25.94 15.27 7.26
C GLU A 382 26.08 13.85 6.73
N TRP A 383 25.77 12.84 7.55
CA TRP A 383 25.76 11.44 7.13
C TRP A 383 24.78 11.20 5.98
N LEU A 384 23.53 11.69 6.10
CA LEU A 384 22.51 11.55 5.05
C LEU A 384 22.94 12.22 3.75
N LYS A 385 23.57 13.40 3.83
CA LYS A 385 24.17 14.07 2.66
C LYS A 385 25.30 13.24 2.06
N MET A 386 26.18 12.67 2.87
CA MET A 386 27.32 11.87 2.41
C MET A 386 26.87 10.60 1.67
N VAL A 387 25.81 9.95 2.14
CA VAL A 387 25.25 8.76 1.47
C VAL A 387 24.21 9.12 0.38
N GLN A 388 24.02 10.42 0.11
CA GLN A 388 22.93 11.03 -0.68
C GLN A 388 21.57 10.33 -0.50
N GLY A 389 21.23 10.06 0.75
CA GLY A 389 20.02 9.36 1.13
C GLY A 389 18.99 10.29 1.79
N SER A 390 17.78 9.77 1.93
CA SER A 390 16.75 10.30 2.81
C SER A 390 16.54 9.35 3.98
N GLU A 391 15.87 9.84 5.03
CA GLU A 391 15.47 8.96 6.14
C GLU A 391 14.58 7.83 5.63
N LYS A 392 14.94 6.60 6.02
CA LYS A 392 14.09 5.43 5.83
C LYS A 392 13.18 5.26 7.03
N LYS A 393 12.06 4.56 6.83
CA LYS A 393 11.03 4.32 7.83
C LYS A 393 10.61 2.85 7.80
N PHE A 394 9.49 2.52 8.44
CA PHE A 394 8.93 1.18 8.47
C PHE A 394 9.72 0.18 9.31
N SER A 395 10.82 -0.38 8.84
CA SER A 395 11.58 -1.41 9.55
C SER A 395 12.81 -0.89 10.30
N LEU A 396 12.97 0.43 10.34
CA LEU A 396 14.11 1.13 10.92
C LEU A 396 13.61 2.37 11.66
N GLY A 397 14.34 2.78 12.70
CA GLY A 397 14.20 4.12 13.26
C GLY A 397 14.74 5.19 12.31
N TRP A 398 14.31 6.42 12.54
CA TRP A 398 14.83 7.62 11.89
C TRP A 398 15.18 8.66 12.95
N PHE A 399 15.90 9.72 12.58
CA PHE A 399 16.20 10.78 13.53
C PHE A 399 14.92 11.53 13.93
N ASP A 400 14.32 11.08 15.01
CA ASP A 400 13.17 11.66 15.68
C ASP A 400 13.51 11.82 17.16
N GLU A 401 13.44 13.05 17.65
CA GLU A 401 13.85 13.37 19.02
C GLU A 401 12.99 12.66 20.07
N THR A 402 11.72 12.35 19.78
CA THR A 402 10.85 11.65 20.71
C THR A 402 11.27 10.19 20.82
N TYR A 403 11.54 9.55 19.67
CA TYR A 403 12.04 8.17 19.61
C TYR A 403 13.43 8.03 20.26
N LEU A 404 14.37 8.91 19.91
CA LEU A 404 15.75 8.84 20.40
C LEU A 404 15.85 9.12 21.91
N ARG A 405 14.91 9.87 22.48
CA ARG A 405 14.89 10.17 23.92
C ARG A 405 14.77 8.93 24.79
N ASP A 406 14.09 7.90 24.29
CA ASP A 406 13.84 6.66 24.99
C ASP A 406 14.87 5.55 24.65
N CYS A 407 15.88 5.85 23.84
CA CYS A 407 16.92 4.90 23.45
C CYS A 407 18.20 5.05 24.29
N VAL A 408 19.01 4.00 24.35
CA VAL A 408 20.42 4.13 24.75
C VAL A 408 21.21 4.65 23.55
N ILE A 409 22.07 5.65 23.75
CA ILE A 409 22.91 6.21 22.67
C ILE A 409 24.39 6.05 23.01
N ALA A 410 25.13 5.37 22.14
CA ALA A 410 26.58 5.31 22.17
C ALA A 410 27.16 6.40 21.26
N VAL A 411 28.10 7.19 21.80
CA VAL A 411 28.65 8.38 21.15
C VAL A 411 30.18 8.30 21.15
N VAL A 412 30.80 8.50 20.00
CA VAL A 412 32.25 8.60 19.85
C VAL A 412 32.68 10.07 19.90
N TYR A 413 33.55 10.38 20.86
CA TYR A 413 34.21 11.66 21.01
C TYR A 413 35.63 11.59 20.43
N GLU A 414 35.99 12.57 19.61
CA GLU A 414 37.37 12.83 19.21
C GLU A 414 38.12 13.65 20.29
N PRO A 415 39.45 13.77 20.19
CA PRO A 415 40.21 14.72 21.02
C PRO A 415 39.60 16.11 20.92
N GLN A 416 39.55 16.85 22.03
CA GLN A 416 38.88 18.17 22.14
C GLN A 416 37.35 18.10 22.33
N GLY A 417 36.76 16.90 22.40
CA GLY A 417 35.38 16.71 22.89
C GLY A 417 34.29 16.90 21.83
N LYS A 418 34.64 16.94 20.54
CA LYS A 418 33.66 16.94 19.45
C LYS A 418 33.14 15.52 19.19
N ILE A 419 31.88 15.41 18.77
CA ILE A 419 31.26 14.12 18.42
C ILE A 419 31.51 13.79 16.95
N THR A 420 32.04 12.60 16.67
CA THR A 420 32.34 12.11 15.31
C THR A 420 31.37 11.05 14.81
N ALA A 421 30.86 10.19 15.70
CA ALA A 421 29.91 9.15 15.37
C ALA A 421 28.95 8.87 16.53
N PHE A 422 27.77 8.35 16.22
CA PHE A 422 26.87 7.83 17.22
C PHE A 422 26.06 6.64 16.68
N ALA A 423 25.54 5.85 17.61
CA ALA A 423 24.57 4.81 17.34
C ALA A 423 23.51 4.77 18.45
N ASN A 424 22.26 4.48 18.09
CA ASN A 424 21.23 4.18 19.08
C ASN A 424 20.98 2.67 19.16
N ILE A 425 20.68 2.23 20.37
CA ILE A 425 20.48 0.83 20.73
C ILE A 425 19.10 0.71 21.35
N VAL A 426 18.40 -0.34 20.92
CA VAL A 426 17.04 -0.64 21.35
C VAL A 426 17.06 -1.98 22.09
N PRO A 427 16.63 -2.04 23.35
CA PRO A 427 16.51 -3.31 24.06
C PRO A 427 15.36 -4.13 23.49
N GLU A 428 15.54 -5.44 23.44
CA GLU A 428 14.44 -6.36 23.20
C GLU A 428 13.63 -6.59 24.48
N TYR A 429 12.37 -7.01 24.35
CA TYR A 429 11.47 -7.16 25.49
C TYR A 429 11.63 -8.53 26.16
N GLN A 430 11.28 -9.61 25.46
CA GLN A 430 11.28 -10.97 26.04
C GLN A 430 12.65 -11.64 25.99
N HIS A 431 13.52 -11.26 25.05
CA HIS A 431 14.90 -11.74 25.01
C HIS A 431 15.84 -10.76 25.70
N ASN A 432 16.86 -11.28 26.38
CA ASN A 432 17.95 -10.50 26.95
C ASN A 432 18.96 -10.09 25.85
N GLU A 433 18.44 -9.43 24.81
CA GLU A 433 19.14 -9.02 23.60
C GLU A 433 19.03 -7.50 23.43
N VAL A 434 20.05 -6.89 22.82
CA VAL A 434 19.98 -5.51 22.35
C VAL A 434 20.20 -5.46 20.84
N THR A 435 19.47 -4.58 20.16
CA THR A 435 19.56 -4.40 18.71
C THR A 435 20.12 -3.02 18.38
N LEU A 436 21.08 -2.98 17.46
CA LEU A 436 21.55 -1.76 16.81
C LEU A 436 20.48 -1.26 15.82
N ASP A 437 20.06 -0.01 15.96
CA ASP A 437 19.12 0.61 15.03
C ASP A 437 19.84 1.50 14.01
N MET A 438 20.07 2.77 14.35
CA MET A 438 20.80 3.70 13.50
C MET A 438 22.25 3.81 13.93
N MET A 439 23.09 4.07 12.95
CA MET A 439 24.46 4.48 13.14
C MET A 439 24.77 5.59 12.14
N ARG A 440 25.33 6.69 12.63
CA ARG A 440 25.65 7.88 11.84
C ARG A 440 27.04 8.36 12.21
N HIS A 441 27.78 8.86 11.23
CA HIS A 441 29.08 9.45 11.47
C HIS A 441 29.36 10.62 10.54
N ARG A 442 30.30 11.47 10.94
CA ARG A 442 30.80 12.55 10.10
C ARG A 442 31.66 11.99 8.95
N PRO A 443 31.72 12.66 7.79
CA PRO A 443 32.56 12.22 6.68
C PRO A 443 34.05 12.15 7.05
N GLU A 444 34.50 13.14 7.83
CA GLU A 444 35.85 13.22 8.37
C GLU A 444 35.90 12.45 9.69
N MET A 445 36.21 11.16 9.64
CA MET A 445 36.45 10.32 10.81
C MET A 445 37.75 9.53 10.69
N GLU A 446 38.42 9.28 11.82
CA GLU A 446 39.63 8.46 11.85
C GLU A 446 39.33 7.00 11.45
N ASN A 447 40.24 6.39 10.70
CA ASN A 447 40.07 5.03 10.23
C ASN A 447 40.01 4.04 11.40
N GLY A 448 38.94 3.25 11.46
CA GLY A 448 38.69 2.29 12.55
C GLY A 448 37.79 2.83 13.66
N THR A 449 37.28 4.07 13.54
CA THR A 449 36.26 4.63 14.46
C THR A 449 35.06 3.70 14.64
N MET A 450 34.60 3.06 13.56
CA MET A 450 33.46 2.14 13.64
C MET A 450 33.79 0.82 14.34
N ASP A 451 34.96 0.25 14.06
CA ASP A 451 35.43 -0.96 14.76
C ASP A 451 35.62 -0.68 16.25
N PHE A 452 36.06 0.54 16.60
CA PHE A 452 36.15 1.02 17.98
C PHE A 452 34.77 1.15 18.64
N LEU A 453 33.82 1.81 17.99
CA LEU A 453 32.45 1.96 18.50
C LEU A 453 31.82 0.59 18.75
N PHE A 454 31.83 -0.31 17.76
CA PHE A 454 31.21 -1.62 17.90
C PHE A 454 31.88 -2.51 18.93
N SER A 455 33.21 -2.55 18.96
CA SER A 455 33.93 -3.32 19.99
C SER A 455 33.62 -2.81 21.40
N SER A 456 33.49 -1.48 21.56
CA SER A 456 33.12 -0.86 22.82
C SER A 456 31.67 -1.16 23.21
N MET A 457 30.73 -1.18 22.26
CA MET A 457 29.33 -1.56 22.52
C MET A 457 29.21 -3.02 22.95
N LEU A 458 29.87 -3.96 22.25
CA LEU A 458 29.87 -5.37 22.63
C LEU A 458 30.44 -5.56 24.04
N GLN A 459 31.52 -4.87 24.37
CA GLN A 459 32.07 -4.89 25.73
C GLN A 459 31.07 -4.31 26.76
N TYR A 460 30.50 -3.14 26.47
CA TYR A 460 29.57 -2.46 27.39
C TYR A 460 28.33 -3.29 27.68
N PHE A 461 27.67 -3.85 26.66
CA PHE A 461 26.46 -4.64 26.85
C PHE A 461 26.76 -6.01 27.48
N LYS A 462 27.95 -6.58 27.24
CA LYS A 462 28.42 -7.72 28.01
C LYS A 462 28.56 -7.39 29.51
N GLU A 463 29.18 -6.26 29.85
CA GLU A 463 29.33 -5.81 31.24
C GLU A 463 27.97 -5.50 31.91
N LYS A 464 26.93 -5.24 31.11
CA LYS A 464 25.54 -5.10 31.55
C LYS A 464 24.77 -6.42 31.65
N ASN A 465 25.42 -7.56 31.41
CA ASN A 465 24.85 -8.91 31.44
C ASN A 465 23.75 -9.17 30.39
N TYR A 466 23.85 -8.54 29.21
CA TYR A 466 23.06 -8.98 28.05
C TYR A 466 23.65 -10.26 27.46
N ASP A 467 22.80 -11.14 26.95
CA ASP A 467 23.22 -12.42 26.36
C ASP A 467 23.65 -12.26 24.90
N SER A 468 22.99 -11.38 24.15
CA SER A 468 23.27 -11.18 22.74
C SER A 468 23.19 -9.72 22.28
N PHE A 469 23.90 -9.44 21.19
CA PHE A 469 23.88 -8.17 20.48
C PHE A 469 23.56 -8.40 19.00
N ASN A 470 22.48 -7.81 18.52
CA ASN A 470 21.98 -7.96 17.16
C ASN A 470 22.35 -6.76 16.29
N PHE A 471 23.08 -7.03 15.22
CA PHE A 471 23.48 -6.02 14.23
C PHE A 471 22.40 -5.73 13.18
N ALA A 472 21.18 -6.21 13.40
CA ALA A 472 20.04 -6.17 12.49
C ALA A 472 20.30 -6.89 11.15
N LEU A 473 19.33 -6.80 10.25
CA LEU A 473 19.31 -7.52 8.98
C LEU A 473 20.52 -7.23 8.10
N SER A 474 21.08 -8.29 7.52
CA SER A 474 21.93 -8.26 6.33
C SER A 474 21.10 -8.74 5.15
N ALA A 475 20.57 -7.79 4.37
CA ALA A 475 19.65 -8.10 3.27
C ALA A 475 20.34 -9.01 2.23
N LEU A 476 19.57 -9.98 1.73
CA LEU A 476 19.94 -11.01 0.76
C LEU A 476 21.06 -11.98 1.20
N ALA A 477 21.60 -11.84 2.42
CA ALA A 477 22.55 -12.81 2.97
C ALA A 477 21.92 -14.22 3.06
N GLY A 478 22.67 -15.23 2.63
CA GLY A 478 22.24 -16.63 2.66
C GLY A 478 21.04 -16.95 1.76
N VAL A 479 20.62 -16.05 0.86
CA VAL A 479 19.47 -16.26 -0.04
C VAL A 479 19.89 -17.08 -1.26
N GLY A 480 19.22 -18.20 -1.49
CA GLY A 480 19.45 -19.03 -2.70
C GLY A 480 20.62 -20.01 -2.59
N GLU A 481 21.34 -20.03 -1.46
CA GLU A 481 22.52 -20.88 -1.24
C GLU A 481 22.17 -22.34 -0.92
N THR A 482 21.01 -22.59 -0.32
CA THR A 482 20.61 -23.95 0.05
C THR A 482 20.09 -24.75 -1.15
N PRO A 483 20.33 -26.07 -1.25
CA PRO A 483 19.80 -26.91 -2.33
C PRO A 483 18.27 -26.83 -2.46
N GLU A 484 17.58 -26.68 -1.34
CA GLU A 484 16.12 -26.57 -1.21
C GLU A 484 15.56 -25.19 -1.58
N SER A 485 16.42 -24.20 -1.84
CA SER A 485 16.01 -22.84 -2.17
C SER A 485 15.11 -22.80 -3.41
N ARG A 486 14.08 -21.97 -3.34
CA ARG A 486 13.10 -21.81 -4.41
C ARG A 486 13.73 -21.11 -5.62
N ARG A 487 13.16 -21.29 -6.82
CA ARG A 487 13.67 -20.64 -8.05
C ARG A 487 13.82 -19.12 -7.90
N LEU A 488 12.88 -18.47 -7.22
CA LEU A 488 12.93 -17.03 -6.97
C LEU A 488 14.09 -16.65 -6.04
N GLU A 489 14.38 -17.45 -5.01
CA GLU A 489 15.53 -17.26 -4.12
C GLU A 489 16.84 -17.45 -4.88
N LYS A 490 16.92 -18.43 -5.78
CA LYS A 490 18.09 -18.62 -6.64
C LYS A 490 18.32 -17.42 -7.57
N VAL A 491 17.25 -16.84 -8.10
CA VAL A 491 17.34 -15.58 -8.89
C VAL A 491 17.81 -14.42 -8.01
N LEU A 492 17.25 -14.27 -6.79
CA LEU A 492 17.68 -13.21 -5.88
C LEU A 492 19.12 -13.38 -5.40
N GLY A 493 19.55 -14.61 -5.12
CA GLY A 493 20.94 -14.95 -4.80
C GLY A 493 21.87 -14.62 -5.97
N TYR A 494 21.47 -14.95 -7.19
CA TYR A 494 22.22 -14.52 -8.38
C TYR A 494 22.30 -12.99 -8.50
N LEU A 495 21.20 -12.27 -8.26
CA LEU A 495 21.21 -10.80 -8.28
C LEU A 495 22.09 -10.23 -7.17
N TYR A 496 22.06 -10.80 -5.96
CA TYR A 496 22.98 -10.44 -4.87
C TYR A 496 24.43 -10.62 -5.29
N GLU A 497 24.74 -11.71 -6.00
CA GLU A 497 26.08 -11.99 -6.48
C GLU A 497 26.59 -10.95 -7.50
N HIS A 498 25.71 -10.42 -8.36
CA HIS A 498 26.08 -9.65 -9.56
C HIS A 498 25.66 -8.16 -9.56
N LEU A 499 24.80 -7.71 -8.65
CA LEU A 499 24.25 -6.33 -8.60
C LEU A 499 24.78 -5.47 -7.44
N ASN A 500 25.99 -5.73 -6.96
CA ASN A 500 26.63 -4.98 -5.87
C ASN A 500 26.87 -3.48 -6.20
N ARG A 501 26.54 -3.02 -7.42
CA ARG A 501 26.72 -1.64 -7.90
C ARG A 501 25.66 -0.65 -7.37
N PHE A 502 24.50 -1.15 -6.91
CA PHE A 502 23.38 -0.30 -6.48
C PHE A 502 23.16 -0.30 -4.97
N TYR A 503 23.75 -1.22 -4.22
CA TYR A 503 23.70 -1.22 -2.76
C TYR A 503 24.81 -2.12 -2.22
N ASN A 504 25.60 -1.65 -1.25
CA ASN A 504 26.77 -2.38 -0.75
C ASN A 504 26.38 -3.49 0.26
N PHE A 505 25.46 -4.38 -0.12
CA PHE A 505 24.99 -5.46 0.74
C PHE A 505 26.12 -6.45 1.11
N LYS A 506 27.01 -6.77 0.17
CA LYS A 506 28.16 -7.66 0.42
C LYS A 506 29.17 -7.06 1.39
N GLY A 507 29.49 -5.77 1.24
CA GLY A 507 30.41 -5.08 2.15
C GLY A 507 29.88 -5.02 3.58
N LEU A 508 28.58 -4.77 3.74
CA LEU A 508 27.94 -4.77 5.06
C LEU A 508 27.90 -6.16 5.70
N HIS A 509 27.57 -7.20 4.93
CA HIS A 509 27.59 -8.58 5.41
C HIS A 509 29.00 -9.00 5.87
N ALA A 510 30.01 -8.80 5.01
CA ALA A 510 31.41 -9.10 5.33
C ALA A 510 31.95 -8.27 6.52
N TYR A 511 31.42 -7.06 6.71
CA TYR A 511 31.74 -6.24 7.87
C TYR A 511 31.21 -6.88 9.17
N LYS A 512 29.94 -7.31 9.17
CA LYS A 512 29.29 -7.97 10.31
C LYS A 512 29.95 -9.33 10.65
N GLU A 513 30.42 -10.07 9.64
CA GLU A 513 31.11 -11.36 9.81
C GLU A 513 32.34 -11.27 10.73
N LYS A 514 33.01 -10.10 10.79
CA LYS A 514 34.18 -9.88 11.66
C LYS A 514 33.87 -10.12 13.15
N PHE A 515 32.61 -9.93 13.54
CA PHE A 515 32.15 -10.09 14.91
C PHE A 515 31.73 -11.54 15.25
N ARG A 516 31.86 -12.47 14.28
CA ARG A 516 31.48 -13.89 14.41
C ARG A 516 30.04 -14.09 14.91
N PRO A 517 29.05 -13.47 14.24
CA PRO A 517 27.66 -13.64 14.63
C PRO A 517 27.17 -15.06 14.32
N ARG A 518 26.13 -15.48 15.05
CA ARG A 518 25.17 -16.47 14.59
C ARG A 518 24.25 -15.80 13.58
N TRP A 519 24.18 -16.34 12.37
CA TRP A 519 23.27 -15.87 11.33
C TRP A 519 21.90 -16.52 11.48
N GLU A 520 20.85 -15.71 11.52
CA GLU A 520 19.47 -16.19 11.65
C GLU A 520 18.59 -15.69 10.51
N PRO A 521 17.88 -16.57 9.78
CA PRO A 521 17.15 -16.17 8.58
C PRO A 521 15.93 -15.31 8.89
N ARG A 522 15.64 -14.39 7.96
CA ARG A 522 14.44 -13.57 7.94
C ARG A 522 13.71 -13.74 6.62
N TYR A 523 12.38 -13.71 6.68
CA TYR A 523 11.54 -14.04 5.53
C TYR A 523 10.54 -12.93 5.20
N LEU A 524 10.20 -12.85 3.91
CA LEU A 524 9.02 -12.17 3.42
C LEU A 524 7.92 -13.21 3.17
N VAL A 525 6.81 -13.05 3.86
CA VAL A 525 5.61 -13.87 3.67
C VAL A 525 4.59 -13.08 2.86
N TYR A 526 4.05 -13.67 1.79
CA TYR A 526 3.15 -13.01 0.87
C TYR A 526 2.12 -13.99 0.25
N PRO A 527 0.96 -13.52 -0.25
CA PRO A 527 -0.14 -14.43 -0.60
C PRO A 527 0.12 -15.26 -1.86
N SER A 528 0.74 -14.66 -2.89
CA SER A 528 1.00 -15.34 -4.16
C SER A 528 2.02 -14.59 -5.03
N LEU A 529 2.60 -15.27 -6.02
CA LEU A 529 3.52 -14.62 -6.98
C LEU A 529 2.87 -13.46 -7.77
N ARG A 530 1.56 -13.48 -7.96
CA ARG A 530 0.84 -12.40 -8.67
C ARG A 530 0.68 -11.13 -7.84
N SER A 531 0.67 -11.25 -6.51
CA SER A 531 0.59 -10.10 -5.61
C SER A 531 1.97 -9.54 -5.26
N LEU A 532 3.05 -10.27 -5.57
CA LEU A 532 4.40 -9.89 -5.19
C LEU A 532 4.81 -8.50 -5.72
N PRO A 533 4.51 -8.10 -6.98
CA PRO A 533 4.86 -6.75 -7.44
C PRO A 533 4.18 -5.64 -6.62
N ASP A 534 2.88 -5.79 -6.32
CA ASP A 534 2.14 -4.85 -5.48
C ASP A 534 2.73 -4.78 -4.05
N VAL A 535 3.10 -5.94 -3.48
CA VAL A 535 3.74 -6.05 -2.16
C VAL A 535 5.11 -5.38 -2.14
N VAL A 536 5.94 -5.59 -3.17
CA VAL A 536 7.27 -4.98 -3.27
C VAL A 536 7.17 -3.46 -3.41
N VAL A 537 6.28 -2.96 -4.27
CA VAL A 537 6.04 -1.52 -4.41
C VAL A 537 5.53 -0.91 -3.10
N ALA A 538 4.64 -1.61 -2.39
CA ALA A 538 4.14 -1.18 -1.09
C ALA A 538 5.25 -1.14 -0.03
N LEU A 539 6.11 -2.16 0.03
CA LEU A 539 7.27 -2.22 0.93
C LEU A 539 8.25 -1.07 0.66
N ILE A 540 8.61 -0.83 -0.61
CA ILE A 540 9.47 0.29 -1.00
C ILE A 540 8.87 1.62 -0.56
N ARG A 541 7.56 1.81 -0.74
CA ARG A 541 6.87 3.04 -0.32
C ARG A 541 6.72 3.18 1.19
N ALA A 542 6.68 2.07 1.92
CA ALA A 542 6.66 2.08 3.39
C ALA A 542 8.04 2.50 3.92
N ASP A 543 9.10 1.95 3.34
CA ASP A 543 10.50 2.22 3.71
C ASP A 543 10.96 3.64 3.31
N SER A 544 10.74 4.04 2.05
CA SER A 544 11.32 5.28 1.49
C SER A 544 10.32 6.43 1.32
N GLY A 545 9.08 6.25 1.78
CA GLY A 545 7.98 7.17 1.51
C GLY A 545 7.43 7.05 0.07
N ASP A 546 6.48 7.91 -0.30
CA ASP A 546 5.75 7.79 -1.57
C ASP A 546 6.56 8.20 -2.83
N ARG A 547 7.85 8.53 -2.66
CA ARG A 547 8.77 8.87 -3.76
C ARG A 547 9.54 7.63 -4.19
N LEU A 548 8.94 6.85 -5.09
CA LEU A 548 9.52 5.61 -5.63
C LEU A 548 10.94 5.78 -6.21
N LEU A 549 11.25 6.95 -6.77
CA LEU A 549 12.55 7.25 -7.36
C LEU A 549 13.67 7.41 -6.32
N ASP A 550 13.33 7.76 -5.07
CA ASP A 550 14.31 7.93 -3.99
C ASP A 550 14.85 6.57 -3.50
N TYR A 551 14.17 5.46 -3.82
CA TYR A 551 14.65 4.11 -3.55
C TYR A 551 15.77 3.68 -4.51
N PHE A 552 15.70 4.14 -5.77
CA PHE A 552 16.66 3.81 -6.83
C PHE A 552 17.80 4.83 -6.97
N LYS A 553 17.91 5.77 -6.02
CA LYS A 553 19.07 6.66 -5.89
C LYS A 553 19.93 6.22 -4.72
N PRO A 554 20.77 5.19 -4.87
CA PRO A 554 21.86 4.94 -3.94
C PRO A 554 22.98 5.91 -4.29
N GLY A 555 23.31 6.84 -3.39
CA GLY A 555 24.52 7.65 -3.53
C GLY A 555 24.64 8.44 -4.85
N ALA A 556 23.84 9.50 -5.03
CA ALA A 556 24.02 10.46 -6.12
C ALA A 556 25.25 11.37 -5.93
#